data_AF-A0A6M1YID6-F1
#
_entry.id   AF-A0A6M1YID6-F1
#
_cell.length_a   1.000
_cell.length_b   1.000
_cell.length_c   1.000
_cell.angle_alpha   90.00
_cell.angle_beta   90.00
_cell.angle_gamma   90.00
#
_symmetry.space_group_name_H-M   'P 1'
#
loop_
_entity.id
_entity.type
_entity.pdbx_description
1 polymer ?
#
loop_
_entity_poly.entity_id
_entity_poly.type
_entity_poly.pdbx_seq_one_letter_code
_entity_poly.pdbx_strand_id
1 'polypeptide(L)'
;MSLREYKKKRQFDKTKEPKPLPAASKAKNLFVIQKHKARSLHYDFRIEVGKSLKSWAVPKGLSKSTRDKRLAVQTEDHPLAYAKFEGKIPKGEYGAGTVQMWDIGKYQNLKNRSLRTCLKEGRVELWLEGKRFCGGYALVRMRDKNWLLIKMNDKKIMERKDARKSTPKKKC
;
A
#
# COMPACT_ATOMS: atom_id res chain seq x y z
N MET A 1 -3.80 -10.68 9.19
CA MET A 1 -2.46 -10.27 9.62
C MET A 1 -2.59 -9.07 10.54
N SER A 2 -2.06 -9.21 11.75
CA SER A 2 -2.16 -8.28 12.88
C SER A 2 -0.78 -7.67 13.14
N LEU A 3 -0.71 -6.47 13.72
CA LEU A 3 0.55 -5.82 14.14
C LEU A 3 1.40 -6.68 15.10
N ARG A 4 0.86 -7.79 15.62
CA ARG A 4 1.59 -8.80 16.40
C ARG A 4 2.84 -9.33 15.69
N GLU A 5 2.74 -9.63 14.40
CA GLU A 5 3.90 -10.17 13.65
C GLU A 5 5.00 -9.12 13.47
N TYR A 6 4.61 -7.87 13.21
CA TYR A 6 5.55 -6.75 13.18
C TYR A 6 6.28 -6.59 14.51
N LYS A 7 5.57 -6.62 15.65
CA LYS A 7 6.19 -6.54 16.97
C LYS A 7 7.19 -7.67 17.22
N LYS A 8 6.84 -8.91 16.85
CA LYS A 8 7.72 -10.09 17.04
C LYS A 8 9.01 -10.01 16.23
N LYS A 9 8.98 -9.36 15.05
CA LYS A 9 10.11 -9.28 14.13
C LYS A 9 10.99 -8.04 14.32
N ARG A 10 10.77 -7.22 15.34
CA ARG A 10 11.48 -5.94 15.52
C ARG A 10 12.11 -5.83 16.90
N GLN A 11 13.39 -5.48 16.91
CA GLN A 11 14.09 -5.05 18.12
C GLN A 11 14.09 -3.52 18.14
N PHE A 12 13.11 -2.95 18.85
CA PHE A 12 12.89 -1.50 18.89
C PHE A 12 13.99 -0.73 19.64
N ASP A 13 14.84 -1.43 20.38
CA ASP A 13 15.98 -0.82 21.08
C ASP A 13 17.21 -0.72 20.16
N LYS A 14 17.21 -1.44 19.03
CA LYS A 14 18.29 -1.42 18.02
C LYS A 14 17.94 -0.64 16.77
N THR A 15 16.65 -0.45 16.49
CA THR A 15 16.15 0.22 15.29
C THR A 15 15.48 1.53 15.64
N LYS A 16 15.58 2.54 14.76
CA LYS A 16 14.76 3.77 14.87
C LYS A 16 13.32 3.57 14.37
N GLU A 17 12.91 2.31 14.19
CA GLU A 17 11.57 1.97 13.68
C GLU A 17 10.51 2.24 14.77
N PRO A 18 9.33 2.77 14.39
CA PRO A 18 8.32 3.14 15.37
C PRO A 18 7.72 1.90 16.04
N LYS A 19 7.59 1.97 17.38
CA LYS A 19 6.76 1.05 18.17
C LYS A 19 5.30 1.18 17.74
N PRO A 20 4.50 0.09 17.69
CA PRO A 20 3.08 0.21 17.36
C PRO A 20 2.32 0.89 18.49
N LEU A 21 1.96 2.15 18.27
CA LEU A 21 1.12 2.94 19.16
C LEU A 21 -0.37 2.67 18.87
N PRO A 22 -1.26 2.86 19.86
CA PRO A 22 -2.69 2.94 19.60
C PRO A 22 -2.95 4.02 18.55
N ALA A 23 -3.65 3.66 17.47
CA ALA A 23 -3.96 4.62 16.40
C ALA A 23 -4.88 5.73 16.95
N ALA A 24 -4.34 6.94 17.11
CA ALA A 24 -5.05 8.09 17.67
C ALA A 24 -5.82 8.93 16.64
N SER A 25 -6.08 8.45 15.42
CA SER A 25 -6.77 9.28 14.41
C SER A 25 -7.71 8.51 13.48
N LYS A 26 -8.73 9.24 13.02
CA LYS A 26 -9.62 8.90 11.89
C LYS A 26 -8.78 8.47 10.68
N ALA A 27 -9.24 7.43 9.96
CA ALA A 27 -8.52 6.90 8.80
C ALA A 27 -8.32 8.01 7.74
N LYS A 28 -7.09 8.18 7.24
CA LYS A 28 -6.73 9.26 6.30
C LYS A 28 -6.65 8.80 4.85
N ASN A 29 -6.92 7.50 4.59
CA ASN A 29 -6.73 6.86 3.30
C ASN A 29 -5.34 7.15 2.71
N LEU A 30 -4.31 7.00 3.53
CA LEU A 30 -2.93 7.25 3.14
C LEU A 30 -2.35 6.06 2.34
N PHE A 31 -1.58 6.36 1.30
CA PHE A 31 -0.64 5.40 0.74
C PHE A 31 0.80 5.90 0.89
N VAL A 32 1.73 4.97 0.92
CA VAL A 32 3.16 5.24 0.94
C VAL A 32 3.88 4.31 -0.03
N ILE A 33 4.95 4.83 -0.63
CA ILE A 33 5.94 4.05 -1.35
C ILE A 33 7.28 4.40 -0.74
N GLN A 34 7.97 3.40 -0.18
CA GLN A 34 9.32 3.55 0.35
C GLN A 34 10.29 2.82 -0.55
N LYS A 35 11.38 3.47 -0.94
CA LYS A 35 12.50 2.82 -1.61
C LYS A 35 13.36 2.16 -0.55
N HIS A 36 13.55 0.85 -0.65
CA HIS A 36 14.27 0.07 0.33
C HIS A 36 15.50 -0.58 -0.30
N LYS A 37 16.68 -0.03 0.02
CA LYS A 37 17.99 -0.58 -0.36
C LYS A 37 18.44 -1.59 0.70
N ALA A 38 17.85 -2.78 0.67
CA ALA A 38 18.26 -3.94 1.45
C ALA A 38 19.33 -4.75 0.68
N ARG A 39 19.38 -6.08 0.87
CA ARG A 39 20.20 -6.98 0.04
C ARG A 39 19.91 -6.78 -1.46
N SER A 40 18.63 -6.63 -1.79
CA SER A 40 18.16 -6.26 -3.12
C SER A 40 17.33 -4.99 -3.03
N LEU A 41 17.49 -4.11 -4.02
CA LEU A 41 16.65 -2.92 -4.14
C LEU A 41 15.21 -3.35 -4.43
N HIS A 42 14.28 -2.85 -3.62
CA HIS A 42 12.85 -2.99 -3.85
C HIS A 42 12.10 -1.76 -3.34
N TYR A 43 10.80 -1.73 -3.60
CA TYR A 43 9.92 -0.67 -3.14
C TYR A 43 8.81 -1.25 -2.28
N ASP A 44 8.67 -0.77 -1.05
CA ASP A 44 7.56 -1.14 -0.18
C ASP A 44 6.37 -0.25 -0.49
N PHE A 45 5.33 -0.82 -1.10
CA PHE A 45 4.04 -0.17 -1.32
C PHE A 45 3.12 -0.48 -0.15
N ARG A 46 2.54 0.56 0.45
CA ARG A 46 1.68 0.42 1.63
C ARG A 46 0.44 1.27 1.50
N ILE A 47 -0.68 0.75 1.99
CA ILE A 47 -1.95 1.48 2.09
C ILE A 47 -2.52 1.36 3.50
N GLU A 48 -2.99 2.46 4.05
CA GLU A 48 -3.69 2.51 5.32
C GLU A 48 -5.05 1.80 5.20
N VAL A 49 -5.30 0.76 5.99
CA VAL A 49 -6.62 0.11 6.09
C VAL A 49 -6.97 -0.07 7.56
N GLY A 50 -7.85 0.79 8.06
CA GLY A 50 -8.22 0.79 9.47
C GLY A 50 -7.10 1.36 10.34
N LYS A 51 -6.44 0.51 11.13
CA LYS A 51 -5.43 0.92 12.13
C LYS A 51 -4.00 0.47 11.78
N SER A 52 -3.79 -0.04 10.56
CA SER A 52 -2.49 -0.53 10.10
C SER A 52 -2.27 -0.24 8.61
N LEU A 53 -1.02 -0.31 8.20
CA LEU A 53 -0.58 -0.25 6.81
C LEU A 53 -0.49 -1.66 6.24
N LYS A 54 -1.37 -1.98 5.30
CA LYS A 54 -1.25 -3.19 4.47
C LYS A 54 -0.11 -2.97 3.50
N SER A 55 0.83 -3.92 3.45
CA SER A 55 2.14 -3.71 2.83
C SER A 55 2.49 -4.79 1.82
N TRP A 56 3.18 -4.40 0.75
CA TRP A 56 3.73 -5.29 -0.26
C TRP A 56 5.14 -4.83 -0.64
N ALA A 57 6.08 -5.76 -0.73
CA ALA A 57 7.37 -5.54 -1.36
C ALA A 57 7.23 -5.70 -2.88
N VAL A 58 7.63 -4.68 -3.64
CA VAL A 58 7.55 -4.61 -5.10
C VAL A 58 8.97 -4.47 -5.66
N PRO A 59 9.62 -5.57 -6.09
CA PRO A 59 11.04 -5.55 -6.46
C PRO A 59 11.39 -4.50 -7.51
N LYS A 60 10.55 -4.37 -8.55
CA LYS A 60 10.76 -3.41 -9.64
C LYS A 60 9.96 -2.11 -9.48
N GLY A 61 9.37 -1.86 -8.31
CA GLY A 61 8.51 -0.70 -8.06
C GLY A 61 7.19 -0.68 -8.86
N LEU A 62 6.39 0.36 -8.62
CA LEU A 62 5.18 0.62 -9.38
C LEU A 62 5.53 1.08 -10.80
N SER A 63 4.72 0.68 -11.79
CA SER A 63 4.84 1.19 -13.15
C SER A 63 3.81 2.27 -13.44
N LYS A 64 4.17 3.23 -14.29
CA LYS A 64 3.25 4.20 -14.90
C LYS A 64 2.62 3.67 -16.19
N SER A 65 3.11 2.56 -16.74
CA SER A 65 2.60 1.93 -17.95
C SER A 65 1.52 0.90 -17.63
N THR A 66 0.42 0.93 -18.38
CA THR A 66 -0.67 -0.06 -18.28
C THR A 66 -0.30 -1.43 -18.86
N ARG A 67 0.84 -1.54 -19.55
CA ARG A 67 1.33 -2.80 -20.14
C ARG A 67 2.12 -3.64 -19.13
N ASP A 68 2.64 -3.01 -18.08
CA ASP A 68 3.49 -3.67 -17.12
C ASP A 68 2.67 -4.40 -16.04
N LYS A 69 3.08 -5.64 -15.75
CA LYS A 69 2.61 -6.40 -14.59
C LYS A 69 3.74 -6.49 -13.57
N ARG A 70 3.58 -5.88 -12.40
CA ARG A 70 4.61 -5.87 -11.35
C ARG A 70 4.24 -6.88 -10.27
N LEU A 71 5.17 -7.78 -9.92
CA LEU A 71 5.01 -8.64 -8.74
C LEU A 71 5.02 -7.79 -7.47
N ALA A 72 4.02 -7.99 -6.62
CA ALA A 72 3.91 -7.37 -5.30
C ALA A 72 3.72 -8.48 -4.26
N VAL A 73 4.72 -8.71 -3.42
CA VAL A 73 4.71 -9.75 -2.40
C VAL A 73 4.21 -9.16 -1.10
N GLN A 74 3.10 -9.66 -0.58
CA GLN A 74 2.49 -9.18 0.65
C GLN A 74 3.42 -9.44 1.84
N THR A 75 3.71 -8.38 2.60
CA THR A 75 4.52 -8.41 3.82
C THR A 75 3.63 -8.17 5.05
N GLU A 76 4.25 -8.13 6.22
CA GLU A 76 3.54 -7.88 7.48
C GLU A 76 2.81 -6.53 7.48
N ASP A 77 1.75 -6.43 8.28
CA ASP A 77 1.14 -5.16 8.59
C ASP A 77 2.12 -4.24 9.32
N HIS A 78 2.19 -2.96 8.94
CA HIS A 78 3.04 -1.97 9.60
C HIS A 78 2.20 -0.96 10.41
N PRO A 79 2.73 -0.37 11.49
CA PRO A 79 2.02 0.67 12.22
C PRO A 79 1.88 1.93 11.37
N LEU A 80 0.83 2.74 11.60
CA LEU A 80 0.58 3.96 10.82
C LEU A 80 1.76 4.95 10.87
N ALA A 81 2.44 5.03 12.01
CA ALA A 81 3.64 5.85 12.19
C ALA A 81 4.78 5.47 11.21
N TYR A 82 4.81 4.22 10.73
CA TYR A 82 5.81 3.76 9.77
C TYR A 82 5.70 4.46 8.41
N ALA A 83 4.54 5.03 8.08
CA ALA A 83 4.36 5.76 6.83
C ALA A 83 5.23 7.02 6.72
N LYS A 84 5.83 7.49 7.83
CA LYS A 84 6.79 8.61 7.81
C LYS A 84 8.22 8.18 8.14
N PHE A 85 8.46 6.89 8.31
CA PHE A 85 9.79 6.40 8.65
C PHE A 85 10.73 6.51 7.45
N GLU A 86 11.89 7.12 7.69
CA GLU A 86 13.05 7.15 6.82
C GLU A 86 14.29 6.91 7.66
N GLY A 87 15.24 6.14 7.15
CA GLY A 87 16.46 5.86 7.88
C GLY A 87 17.10 4.54 7.53
N LYS A 88 18.13 4.20 8.31
CA LYS A 88 18.88 2.95 8.16
C LYS A 88 18.42 1.96 9.21
N ILE A 89 18.01 0.78 8.77
CA ILE A 89 17.79 -0.39 9.61
C ILE A 89 19.14 -1.13 9.70
N PRO A 90 19.71 -1.34 10.91
CA PRO A 90 21.01 -1.98 11.10
C PRO A 90 21.10 -3.37 10.45
N LYS A 91 22.33 -3.78 10.10
CA LYS A 91 22.60 -5.15 9.66
C LYS A 91 22.23 -6.14 10.77
N GLY A 92 21.68 -7.30 10.41
CA GLY A 92 21.23 -8.33 11.36
C GLY A 92 19.76 -8.18 11.78
N GLU A 93 19.18 -6.99 11.63
CA GLU A 93 17.76 -6.77 11.88
C GLU A 93 16.90 -7.15 10.67
N TYR A 94 15.63 -7.51 10.92
CA TYR A 94 14.69 -7.81 9.85
C TYR A 94 14.39 -6.54 9.04
N GLY A 95 14.63 -6.61 7.73
CA GLY A 95 14.55 -5.43 6.87
C GLY A 95 15.81 -4.56 6.91
N ALA A 96 16.96 -5.11 7.31
CA ALA A 96 18.25 -4.41 7.22
C ALA A 96 18.46 -3.75 5.85
N GLY A 97 18.79 -2.46 5.88
CA GLY A 97 18.88 -1.65 4.67
C GLY A 97 18.60 -0.19 4.92
N THR A 98 18.65 0.61 3.86
CA THR A 98 18.24 2.02 3.90
C THR A 98 16.83 2.16 3.34
N VAL A 99 15.94 2.73 4.13
CA VAL A 99 14.55 3.06 3.77
C VAL A 99 14.47 4.56 3.50
N GLN A 100 13.99 4.93 2.33
CA GLN A 100 13.80 6.32 1.90
C GLN A 100 12.37 6.52 1.42
N MET A 101 11.78 7.67 1.71
CA MET A 101 10.47 8.04 1.19
C MET A 101 10.57 8.23 -0.32
N TRP A 102 9.75 7.50 -1.07
CA TRP A 102 9.72 7.60 -2.53
C TRP A 102 8.50 8.35 -3.01
N ASP A 103 7.33 8.06 -2.46
CA ASP A 103 6.10 8.81 -2.68
C ASP A 103 5.14 8.64 -1.51
N ILE A 104 4.30 9.64 -1.28
CA ILE A 104 3.28 9.63 -0.23
C ILE A 104 2.09 10.46 -0.70
N GLY A 105 0.89 9.99 -0.41
CA GLY A 105 -0.32 10.67 -0.84
C GLY A 105 -1.58 10.04 -0.30
N LYS A 106 -2.71 10.55 -0.75
CA LYS A 106 -4.02 9.94 -0.46
C LYS A 106 -4.37 8.93 -1.52
N TYR A 107 -5.27 8.01 -1.19
CA TYR A 107 -5.90 7.16 -2.18
C TYR A 107 -7.43 7.21 -2.05
N GLN A 108 -8.12 6.87 -3.13
CA GLN A 108 -9.56 6.59 -3.12
C GLN A 108 -9.80 5.13 -3.48
N ASN A 109 -10.69 4.47 -2.74
CA ASN A 109 -11.15 3.12 -3.12
C ASN A 109 -12.10 3.23 -4.32
N LEU A 110 -11.80 2.51 -5.41
CA LEU A 110 -12.62 2.50 -6.62
C LEU A 110 -13.76 1.47 -6.58
N LYS A 111 -13.77 0.58 -5.58
CA LYS A 111 -14.83 -0.42 -5.38
C LYS A 111 -15.93 0.06 -4.43
N ASN A 112 -17.13 -0.50 -4.59
CA ASN A 112 -18.31 -0.20 -3.75
C ASN A 112 -18.35 -1.01 -2.45
N ARG A 113 -17.25 -1.70 -2.13
CA ARG A 113 -17.11 -2.55 -0.94
C ARG A 113 -15.97 -2.01 -0.09
N SER A 114 -15.96 -2.37 1.19
CA SER A 114 -14.86 -1.99 2.09
C SER A 114 -13.52 -2.54 1.59
N LEU A 115 -12.42 -1.81 1.84
CA LEU A 115 -11.09 -2.32 1.47
C LEU A 115 -10.72 -3.62 2.19
N ARG A 116 -11.23 -3.85 3.40
CA ARG A 116 -11.03 -5.14 4.09
C ARG A 116 -11.66 -6.29 3.29
N THR A 117 -12.86 -6.09 2.77
CA THR A 117 -13.55 -7.05 1.90
C THR A 117 -12.76 -7.28 0.62
N CYS A 118 -12.37 -6.21 -0.07
CA CYS A 118 -11.57 -6.27 -1.29
C CYS A 118 -10.24 -7.02 -1.10
N LEU A 119 -9.55 -6.80 0.03
CA LEU A 119 -8.33 -7.52 0.38
C LEU A 119 -8.58 -9.01 0.65
N LYS A 120 -9.67 -9.36 1.34
CA LYS A 120 -10.06 -10.76 1.60
C LYS A 120 -10.34 -11.51 0.29
N GLU A 121 -11.06 -10.85 -0.62
CA GLU A 121 -11.41 -11.35 -1.95
C GLU A 121 -10.21 -11.39 -2.91
N GLY A 122 -9.10 -10.74 -2.56
CA GLY A 122 -7.89 -10.75 -3.38
C GLY A 122 -7.90 -9.76 -4.55
N ARG A 123 -8.77 -8.73 -4.52
CA ARG A 123 -8.80 -7.70 -5.56
C ARG A 123 -9.08 -6.32 -4.98
N VAL A 124 -8.10 -5.43 -5.10
CA VAL A 124 -8.17 -4.03 -4.65
C VAL A 124 -7.94 -3.12 -5.86
N GLU A 125 -8.78 -2.09 -6.02
CA GLU A 125 -8.62 -1.08 -7.06
C GLU A 125 -8.65 0.30 -6.39
N LEU A 126 -7.58 1.07 -6.60
CA LEU A 126 -7.37 2.37 -5.96
C LEU A 126 -7.09 3.45 -6.99
N TRP A 127 -7.52 4.67 -6.70
CA TRP A 127 -7.00 5.88 -7.30
C TRP A 127 -5.93 6.45 -6.38
N LEU A 128 -4.68 6.58 -6.83
CA LEU A 128 -3.60 7.18 -6.07
C LEU A 128 -3.49 8.67 -6.38
N GLU A 129 -3.23 9.48 -5.36
CA GLU A 129 -3.04 10.92 -5.41
C GLU A 129 -1.69 11.26 -4.75
N GLY A 130 -0.59 10.82 -5.36
CA GLY A 130 0.78 11.16 -4.95
C GLY A 130 1.46 12.12 -5.91
N LYS A 131 2.69 12.49 -5.56
CA LYS A 131 3.52 13.37 -6.40
C LYS A 131 4.12 12.62 -7.58
N ARG A 132 4.49 11.34 -7.39
CA ARG A 132 5.13 10.53 -8.43
C ARG A 132 4.16 9.57 -9.10
N PHE A 133 3.22 9.02 -8.35
CA PHE A 133 2.23 8.07 -8.81
C PHE A 133 0.83 8.66 -8.58
N CYS A 134 0.17 8.98 -9.69
CA CYS A 134 -1.20 9.43 -9.74
C CYS A 134 -2.00 8.53 -10.71
N GLY A 135 -3.28 8.33 -10.43
CA GLY A 135 -4.21 7.55 -11.26
C GLY A 135 -4.57 6.18 -10.70
N GLY A 136 -5.22 5.36 -11.51
CA GLY A 136 -5.76 4.06 -11.13
C GLY A 136 -4.72 2.94 -11.07
N TYR A 137 -4.77 2.14 -10.01
CA TYR A 137 -3.96 0.94 -9.80
C TYR A 137 -4.79 -0.21 -9.26
N ALA A 138 -4.50 -1.42 -9.73
CA ALA A 138 -5.10 -2.66 -9.26
C ALA A 138 -4.07 -3.55 -8.58
N LEU A 139 -4.43 -4.12 -7.43
CA LEU A 139 -3.76 -5.24 -6.78
C LEU A 139 -4.64 -6.48 -6.94
N VAL A 140 -4.13 -7.52 -7.58
CA VAL A 140 -4.83 -8.80 -7.80
C VAL A 140 -4.01 -9.93 -7.19
N ARG A 141 -4.55 -10.63 -6.19
CA ARG A 141 -3.88 -11.77 -5.55
C ARG A 141 -3.86 -12.93 -6.54
N MET A 142 -2.68 -13.50 -6.73
CA MET A 142 -2.51 -14.73 -7.52
C MET A 142 -2.65 -15.93 -6.59
N ARG A 143 -1.63 -16.17 -5.76
CA ARG A 143 -1.55 -17.30 -4.83
C ARG A 143 -0.80 -16.87 -3.57
N ASP A 144 -1.24 -17.34 -2.42
CA ASP A 144 -0.62 -17.07 -1.11
C ASP A 144 -0.37 -15.57 -0.88
N LYS A 145 0.90 -15.18 -0.75
CA LYS A 145 1.34 -13.80 -0.55
C LYS A 145 1.63 -13.05 -1.85
N ASN A 146 1.51 -13.68 -3.02
CA ASN A 146 1.88 -13.07 -4.29
C ASN A 146 0.70 -12.35 -4.94
N TRP A 147 0.90 -11.08 -5.26
CA TRP A 147 -0.06 -10.21 -5.94
C TRP A 147 0.55 -9.64 -7.23
N LEU A 148 -0.31 -9.28 -8.17
CA LEU A 148 0.04 -8.42 -9.31
C LEU A 148 -0.40 -7.00 -9.01
N LEU A 149 0.51 -6.06 -9.22
CA LEU A 149 0.28 -4.63 -9.20
C LEU A 149 0.31 -4.10 -10.64
N ILE A 150 -0.80 -3.51 -11.06
CA ILE A 150 -1.05 -3.15 -12.45
C ILE A 150 -1.56 -1.72 -12.50
N LYS A 151 -0.97 -0.88 -13.35
CA LYS A 151 -1.51 0.43 -13.69
C LYS A 151 -2.77 0.26 -14.53
N MET A 152 -3.86 0.87 -14.12
CA MET A 152 -5.11 0.88 -14.86
C MET A 152 -5.16 2.05 -15.86
N ASN A 153 -6.04 1.94 -16.86
CA ASN A 153 -6.29 3.03 -17.80
C ASN A 153 -7.16 4.11 -17.12
N ASP A 154 -6.60 5.30 -16.94
CA ASP A 154 -7.23 6.39 -16.19
C ASP A 154 -8.49 6.94 -16.86
N LYS A 155 -8.48 7.08 -18.20
CA LYS A 155 -9.64 7.53 -18.96
C LYS A 155 -10.84 6.61 -18.71
N LYS A 156 -10.62 5.30 -18.83
CA LYS A 156 -11.66 4.29 -18.54
C LYS A 156 -12.16 4.32 -17.10
N ILE A 157 -11.33 4.75 -16.14
CA ILE A 157 -11.76 4.88 -14.74
C ILE A 157 -12.59 6.15 -14.54
N MET A 158 -12.17 7.27 -15.13
CA MET A 158 -12.90 8.53 -15.05
C MET A 158 -14.29 8.38 -15.69
N GLU A 159 -14.38 7.80 -16.88
CA GLU A 159 -15.65 7.48 -17.56
C GLU A 159 -16.59 6.65 -16.67
N ARG A 160 -16.07 5.59 -16.02
CA ARG A 160 -16.85 4.77 -15.08
C ARG A 160 -17.32 5.55 -13.85
N LYS A 161 -16.50 6.49 -13.36
CA LYS A 161 -16.86 7.35 -12.22
C LYS A 161 -17.97 8.32 -12.61
N ASP A 162 -17.90 8.91 -13.79
CA ASP A 162 -18.89 9.88 -14.27
C ASP A 162 -20.22 9.21 -14.58
N ALA A 163 -20.20 8.04 -15.25
CA ALA A 163 -21.39 7.22 -15.48
C ALA A 163 -22.10 6.82 -14.17
N ARG A 164 -21.34 6.61 -13.09
CA ARG A 164 -21.90 6.28 -11.76
C ARG A 164 -22.47 7.50 -11.03
N LYS A 165 -21.94 8.70 -11.30
CA LYS A 165 -22.50 9.95 -10.75
C LYS A 165 -23.79 10.35 -11.46
N SER A 166 -23.92 10.03 -12.75
CA SER A 166 -25.10 10.37 -13.56
C SER A 166 -26.26 9.39 -13.42
N THR A 167 -26.10 8.25 -12.73
CA THR A 167 -27.22 7.33 -12.48
C THR A 167 -28.11 7.89 -11.35
N PRO A 168 -29.38 8.25 -11.61
CA PRO A 168 -30.27 8.73 -10.55
C PRO A 168 -30.47 7.62 -9.53
N LYS A 169 -30.33 7.96 -8.24
CA LYS A 169 -30.76 7.08 -7.15
C LYS A 169 -32.25 6.83 -7.36
N LYS A 170 -32.64 5.62 -7.77
CA LYS A 170 -34.03 5.18 -7.72
C LYS A 170 -34.50 5.39 -6.28
N LYS A 171 -35.36 6.40 -6.06
CA LYS A 171 -36.13 6.54 -4.83
C LYS A 171 -37.08 5.33 -4.84
N CYS A 172 -36.90 4.42 -3.90
CA CYS A 172 -37.98 3.51 -3.49
C CYS A 172 -38.92 4.29 -2.57
#